data_AF-A0A7S1Z7L5-F1
#
_entry.id   AF-A0A7S1Z7L5-F1
#
_cell.length_a   1.000
_cell.length_b   1.000
_cell.length_c   1.000
_cell.angle_alpha   90.00
_cell.angle_beta   90.00
_cell.angle_gamma   90.00
#
_symmetry.space_group_name_H-M   'P 1'
#
loop_
_entity.id
_entity.type
_entity.pdbx_description
1 polymer ?
#
loop_
_entity_poly.entity_id
_entity_poly.type
_entity_poly.pdbx_seq_one_letter_code
_entity_poly.pdbx_strand_id
1 'polypeptide(L)'
;TSLAPQQQPHWSSLRNINNHNHNKRSLRRIILMGAIVICSAAAAVMSFIVAMKILPTSILLPGQQHTRLEGCEGYYPDIDICLALGTSKPSRFQRTHANAACPQWRMNSNWGGKNEFSTKLKSIEDVAKEWEKVVAEMDEQQSIDNTKCNTSPSVWIRRERGVAWSRIEEGVMAGNSEYHVGRQEDDKHHICWTDVFRPMYVDTYGVEPSDEFQAFVASFDIDLFSKELEVLKDNCRMN
;
A
#
# COMPACT_ATOMS: atom_id res chain seq x y z
N THR A 1 34.19 112.09 42.21
CA THR A 1 33.32 112.08 43.41
C THR A 1 32.47 110.82 43.37
N SER A 2 32.47 110.07 44.47
CA SER A 2 31.65 108.89 44.81
C SER A 2 31.79 107.58 43.98
N LEU A 3 32.26 106.55 44.68
CA LEU A 3 32.25 105.12 44.34
C LEU A 3 30.85 104.50 44.58
N ALA A 4 30.52 103.43 43.86
CA ALA A 4 29.51 102.46 44.30
C ALA A 4 29.88 101.03 43.84
N PRO A 5 29.52 99.99 44.61
CA PRO A 5 30.29 98.76 44.69
C PRO A 5 29.65 97.52 44.05
N GLN A 6 30.53 96.54 43.81
CA GLN A 6 30.28 95.19 43.30
C GLN A 6 29.37 94.33 44.19
N GLN A 7 28.51 93.54 43.54
CA GLN A 7 27.93 92.29 44.07
C GLN A 7 28.32 91.13 43.14
N GLN A 8 28.83 90.04 43.70
CA GLN A 8 29.00 88.75 43.02
C GLN A 8 27.85 87.80 43.41
N PRO A 9 27.24 87.08 42.44
CA PRO A 9 26.32 86.00 42.74
C PRO A 9 26.98 84.62 42.76
N HIS A 10 26.44 83.85 43.69
CA HIS A 10 26.77 82.53 44.21
C HIS A 10 26.34 81.40 43.24
N TRP A 11 27.29 80.55 42.83
CA TRP A 11 27.06 79.38 41.97
C TRP A 11 26.94 78.10 42.79
N SER A 12 25.73 77.57 42.95
CA SER A 12 25.53 76.17 43.36
C SER A 12 24.10 75.69 43.15
N SER A 13 23.69 75.40 41.90
CA SER A 13 22.58 74.45 41.65
C SER A 13 22.47 74.03 40.19
N LEU A 14 23.44 73.27 39.68
CA LEU A 14 23.28 72.54 38.41
C LEU A 14 23.99 71.19 38.50
N ARG A 15 23.33 70.21 39.11
CA ARG A 15 23.76 68.81 39.04
C ARG A 15 22.61 67.84 39.31
N ASN A 16 21.58 67.78 38.45
CA ASN A 16 20.68 66.63 38.49
C ASN A 16 19.85 66.34 37.22
N ILE A 17 20.43 66.43 36.02
CA ILE A 17 19.76 65.93 34.80
C ILE A 17 20.82 65.33 33.87
N ASN A 18 21.31 64.11 34.16
CA ASN A 18 22.01 63.34 33.11
C ASN A 18 22.07 61.81 33.31
N ASN A 19 21.32 61.23 34.25
CA ASN A 19 21.42 59.79 34.54
C ASN A 19 20.30 58.90 33.97
N HIS A 20 19.41 59.42 33.13
CA HIS A 20 18.28 58.62 32.62
C HIS A 20 18.41 58.13 31.17
N ASN A 21 19.35 58.65 30.39
CA ASN A 21 19.50 58.30 28.96
C ASN A 21 20.49 57.17 28.67
N HIS A 22 21.36 56.79 29.62
CA HIS A 22 22.31 55.68 29.43
C HIS A 22 21.67 54.29 29.62
N ASN A 23 20.68 54.14 30.51
CA ASN A 23 20.02 52.86 30.76
C ASN A 23 19.12 52.40 29.59
N LYS A 24 18.48 53.33 28.86
CA LYS A 24 17.60 52.97 27.73
C LYS A 24 18.37 52.46 26.50
N ARG A 25 19.62 52.90 26.29
CA ARG A 25 20.46 52.43 25.17
C ARG A 25 21.10 51.08 25.44
N SER A 26 21.43 50.77 26.69
CA SER A 26 21.96 49.46 27.10
C SER A 26 20.89 48.36 26.99
N LEU A 27 19.69 48.62 27.49
CA LEU A 27 18.60 47.63 27.46
C LEU A 27 18.17 47.26 26.03
N ARG A 28 18.15 48.23 25.11
CA ARG A 28 17.84 47.97 23.69
C ARG A 28 18.89 47.11 23.00
N ARG A 29 20.18 47.24 23.36
CA ARG A 29 21.25 46.39 22.82
C ARG A 29 21.18 44.96 23.36
N ILE A 30 20.81 44.79 24.64
CA ILE A 30 20.63 43.47 25.26
C ILE A 30 19.41 42.75 24.66
N ILE A 31 18.29 43.45 24.47
CA ILE A 31 17.09 42.87 23.84
C ILE A 31 17.35 42.49 22.37
N LEU A 32 18.09 43.33 21.62
CA LEU A 32 18.41 43.05 20.21
C LEU A 32 19.41 41.88 20.07
N MET A 33 20.42 41.81 20.93
CA MET A 33 21.37 40.67 20.96
C MET A 33 20.68 39.37 21.38
N GLY A 34 19.76 39.41 22.35
CA GLY A 34 18.97 38.24 22.76
C GLY A 34 18.07 37.72 21.64
N ALA A 35 17.41 38.61 20.89
CA ALA A 35 16.56 38.22 19.75
C ALA A 35 17.37 37.57 18.62
N ILE A 36 18.59 38.06 18.33
CA ILE A 36 19.46 37.50 17.29
C ILE A 36 19.97 36.09 17.69
N VAL A 37 20.33 35.89 18.96
CA VAL A 37 20.77 34.57 19.46
C VAL A 37 19.63 33.56 19.46
N ILE A 38 18.40 33.97 19.82
CA ILE A 38 17.22 33.09 19.81
C ILE A 38 16.79 32.72 18.37
N CYS A 39 16.86 33.65 17.41
CA CYS A 39 16.60 33.34 16.01
C CYS A 39 17.65 32.39 15.40
N SER A 40 18.91 32.50 15.82
CA SER A 40 20.00 31.63 15.36
C SER A 40 19.84 30.19 15.86
N ALA A 41 19.38 30.02 17.11
CA ALA A 41 19.11 28.70 17.69
C ALA A 41 17.90 28.00 17.05
N ALA A 42 16.83 28.76 16.74
CA ALA A 42 15.66 28.20 16.05
C ALA A 42 15.97 27.75 14.62
N ALA A 43 16.83 28.47 13.89
CA ALA A 43 17.28 28.07 12.56
C ALA A 43 18.16 26.81 12.59
N ALA A 44 19.05 26.66 13.58
CA ALA A 44 19.90 25.47 13.72
C ALA A 44 19.09 24.21 14.10
N VAL A 45 18.07 24.35 14.97
CA VAL A 45 17.18 23.24 15.34
C VAL A 45 16.27 22.83 14.17
N MET A 46 15.75 23.81 13.41
CA MET A 46 14.96 23.52 12.20
C MET A 46 15.82 22.88 11.10
N SER A 47 17.08 23.31 10.90
CA SER A 47 17.99 22.64 9.97
C SER A 47 18.35 21.22 10.38
N PHE A 48 18.41 20.90 11.68
CA PHE A 48 18.63 19.51 12.14
C PHE A 48 17.39 18.63 11.94
N ILE A 49 16.18 19.14 12.17
CA ILE A 49 14.92 18.41 11.92
C ILE A 49 14.70 18.18 10.42
N VAL A 50 15.03 19.17 9.58
CA VAL A 50 14.96 19.04 8.12
C VAL A 50 16.07 18.13 7.60
N ALA A 51 17.30 18.20 8.13
CA ALA A 51 18.38 17.27 7.74
C ALA A 51 18.11 15.83 8.18
N MET A 52 17.44 15.59 9.31
CA MET A 52 16.96 14.25 9.69
C MET A 52 15.79 13.75 8.81
N LYS A 53 15.04 14.64 8.17
CA LYS A 53 14.06 14.27 7.13
C LYS A 53 14.67 14.09 5.73
N ILE A 54 15.93 14.50 5.53
CA ILE A 54 16.65 14.41 4.25
C ILE A 54 17.90 13.52 4.37
N LEU A 55 18.06 12.75 5.45
CA LEU A 55 18.84 11.53 5.34
C LEU A 55 17.94 10.49 4.69
N PRO A 56 18.18 10.10 3.42
CA PRO A 56 17.71 8.81 2.98
C PRO A 56 18.47 7.78 3.83
N THR A 57 17.87 7.35 4.95
CA THR A 57 18.10 6.03 5.52
C THR A 57 17.53 4.99 4.55
N SER A 58 17.98 5.04 3.30
CA SER A 58 18.14 3.88 2.45
C SER A 58 19.39 3.15 2.94
N ILE A 59 19.38 2.73 4.21
CA ILE A 59 19.95 1.44 4.52
C ILE A 59 19.04 0.50 3.74
N LEU A 60 19.38 0.27 2.48
CA LEU A 60 19.07 -0.98 1.82
C LEU A 60 19.74 -2.03 2.71
N LEU A 61 18.98 -2.47 3.73
CA LEU A 61 18.86 -3.90 3.93
C LEU A 61 18.75 -4.48 2.52
N PRO A 62 19.48 -5.55 2.17
CA PRO A 62 19.10 -6.35 1.02
C PRO A 62 17.68 -6.82 1.32
N GLY A 63 16.73 -5.97 0.93
CA GLY A 63 15.31 -6.21 1.00
C GLY A 63 15.17 -7.49 0.23
N GLN A 64 14.46 -8.44 0.85
CA GLN A 64 13.85 -9.51 0.10
C GLN A 64 13.39 -8.91 -1.22
N GLN A 65 14.10 -9.24 -2.31
CA GLN A 65 13.51 -9.15 -3.61
C GLN A 65 12.32 -10.09 -3.48
N HIS A 66 11.16 -9.53 -3.16
CA HIS A 66 9.89 -10.10 -3.54
C HIS A 66 9.99 -10.10 -5.05
N THR A 67 10.61 -11.15 -5.58
CA THR A 67 10.59 -11.50 -6.98
C THR A 67 9.15 -11.36 -7.37
N ARG A 68 8.87 -10.37 -8.23
CA ARG A 68 7.59 -10.22 -8.91
C ARG A 68 7.22 -11.64 -9.34
N LEU A 69 6.19 -12.21 -8.72
CA LEU A 69 5.83 -13.59 -8.98
C LEU A 69 5.42 -13.60 -10.45
N GLU A 70 6.25 -14.20 -11.30
CA GLU A 70 5.93 -14.39 -12.70
C GLU A 70 4.83 -15.46 -12.74
N GLY A 71 3.58 -15.04 -12.54
CA GLY A 71 2.36 -15.83 -12.72
C GLY A 71 1.43 -15.89 -11.50
N CYS A 72 0.43 -16.77 -11.59
CA CYS A 72 -0.75 -16.74 -10.72
C CYS A 72 -0.54 -17.31 -9.31
N GLU A 73 -1.21 -16.69 -8.34
CA GLU A 73 -1.29 -17.21 -6.98
C GLU A 73 -1.89 -18.62 -6.99
N GLY A 74 -1.14 -19.56 -6.39
CA GLY A 74 -1.48 -20.99 -6.36
C GLY A 74 -0.75 -21.85 -7.40
N TYR A 75 0.00 -21.29 -8.37
CA TYR A 75 0.71 -22.07 -9.40
C TYR A 75 2.21 -22.26 -9.18
N TYR A 76 2.87 -21.43 -8.37
CA TYR A 76 4.32 -21.40 -8.31
C TYR A 76 4.89 -21.85 -6.96
N PRO A 77 6.06 -22.52 -6.97
CA PRO A 77 6.79 -23.15 -8.09
C PRO A 77 6.20 -24.53 -8.47
N ASP A 78 6.94 -25.34 -9.24
CA ASP A 78 6.55 -26.70 -9.66
C ASP A 78 6.09 -27.58 -8.50
N ILE A 79 5.10 -28.43 -8.78
CA ILE A 79 4.43 -29.26 -7.77
C ILE A 79 5.41 -30.10 -6.95
N ASP A 80 6.33 -30.80 -7.59
CA ASP A 80 7.27 -31.72 -6.93
C ASP A 80 8.22 -30.99 -5.97
N ILE A 81 8.56 -29.74 -6.28
CA ILE A 81 9.41 -28.89 -5.44
C ILE A 81 8.70 -28.57 -4.12
N CYS A 82 7.40 -28.29 -4.16
CA CYS A 82 6.64 -27.95 -2.97
C CYS A 82 6.17 -29.18 -2.20
N LEU A 83 5.77 -30.27 -2.87
CA LEU A 83 5.35 -31.49 -2.18
C LEU A 83 6.49 -32.08 -1.32
N ALA A 84 7.74 -31.92 -1.75
CA ALA A 84 8.90 -32.32 -0.96
C ALA A 84 9.03 -31.61 0.41
N LEU A 85 8.38 -30.45 0.60
CA LEU A 85 8.33 -29.73 1.88
C LEU A 85 7.26 -30.27 2.84
N GLY A 86 6.35 -31.11 2.35
CA GLY A 86 5.20 -31.60 3.10
C GLY A 86 4.09 -30.56 3.29
N THR A 87 3.16 -30.87 4.19
CA THR A 87 1.90 -30.14 4.39
C THR A 87 1.96 -29.02 5.43
N SER A 88 3.12 -28.79 6.05
CA SER A 88 3.30 -27.84 7.15
C SER A 88 4.38 -26.82 6.83
N LYS A 89 4.44 -25.73 7.60
CA LYS A 89 5.47 -24.70 7.43
C LYS A 89 6.86 -25.30 7.71
N PRO A 90 7.75 -25.39 6.70
CA PRO A 90 9.06 -25.97 6.89
C PRO A 90 9.98 -25.08 7.73
N SER A 91 11.04 -25.69 8.26
CA SER A 91 12.11 -24.95 8.96
C SER A 91 12.89 -24.08 7.99
N ARG A 92 13.28 -22.86 8.40
CA ARG A 92 14.04 -21.90 7.58
C ARG A 92 15.29 -22.49 6.91
N PHE A 93 15.91 -23.50 7.52
CA PHE A 93 17.10 -24.18 6.98
C PHE A 93 16.83 -25.02 5.72
N GLN A 94 15.56 -25.35 5.44
CA GLN A 94 15.15 -26.07 4.24
C GLN A 94 14.86 -25.15 3.04
N ARG A 95 15.00 -23.82 3.23
CA ARG A 95 14.72 -22.84 2.16
C ARG A 95 15.84 -22.85 1.14
N THR A 96 15.47 -23.08 -0.12
CA THR A 96 16.35 -23.02 -1.28
C THR A 96 15.81 -22.01 -2.28
N HIS A 97 16.60 -21.63 -3.29
CA HIS A 97 16.11 -20.78 -4.37
C HIS A 97 14.92 -21.43 -5.10
N ALA A 98 14.98 -22.74 -5.35
CA ALA A 98 13.95 -23.48 -6.07
C ALA A 98 12.60 -23.48 -5.33
N ASN A 99 12.62 -23.64 -4.00
CA ASN A 99 11.39 -23.71 -3.20
C ASN A 99 10.98 -22.38 -2.56
N ALA A 100 11.71 -21.28 -2.82
CA ALA A 100 11.53 -20.01 -2.11
C ALA A 100 10.13 -19.39 -2.29
N ALA A 101 9.41 -19.77 -3.35
CA ALA A 101 8.07 -19.32 -3.67
C ALA A 101 6.96 -20.30 -3.21
N CYS A 102 7.30 -21.47 -2.66
CA CYS A 102 6.29 -22.44 -2.23
C CYS A 102 5.35 -21.86 -1.16
N PRO A 103 4.04 -22.15 -1.26
CA PRO A 103 3.02 -21.58 -0.36
C PRO A 103 3.27 -21.94 1.11
N GLN A 104 3.89 -23.08 1.40
CA GLN A 104 4.26 -23.50 2.75
C GLN A 104 5.08 -22.44 3.52
N TRP A 105 5.93 -21.65 2.84
CA TRP A 105 6.73 -20.61 3.48
C TRP A 105 5.88 -19.44 4.00
N ARG A 106 4.72 -19.22 3.38
CA ARG A 106 3.78 -18.15 3.69
C ARG A 106 2.64 -18.61 4.61
N MET A 107 2.64 -19.85 5.08
CA MET A 107 1.68 -20.30 6.10
C MET A 107 1.84 -19.45 7.38
N ASN A 108 0.74 -18.86 7.84
CA ASN A 108 0.69 -17.98 8.98
C ASN A 108 -0.65 -18.17 9.73
N SER A 109 -0.62 -18.95 10.82
CA SER A 109 -1.80 -19.19 11.65
C SER A 109 -2.35 -17.94 12.34
N ASN A 110 -1.54 -16.89 12.43
CA ASN A 110 -1.86 -15.66 13.15
C ASN A 110 -2.08 -14.48 12.19
N TRP A 111 -2.41 -14.76 10.92
CA TRP A 111 -2.72 -13.72 9.95
C TRP A 111 -4.02 -13.00 10.30
N GLY A 112 -3.90 -11.82 10.91
CA GLY A 112 -5.04 -11.06 11.45
C GLY A 112 -6.06 -10.62 10.40
N GLY A 113 -5.64 -10.42 9.14
CA GLY A 113 -6.51 -9.99 8.03
C GLY A 113 -7.18 -11.12 7.26
N LYS A 114 -6.95 -12.39 7.63
CA LYS A 114 -7.38 -13.57 6.85
C LYS A 114 -8.87 -13.56 6.50
N ASN A 115 -9.74 -13.31 7.48
CA ASN A 115 -11.19 -13.40 7.29
C ASN A 115 -11.73 -12.28 6.40
N GLU A 116 -11.21 -11.06 6.57
CA GLU A 116 -11.56 -9.91 5.73
C GLU A 116 -11.12 -10.14 4.29
N PHE A 117 -9.86 -10.56 4.09
CA PHE A 117 -9.33 -10.92 2.78
C PHE A 117 -10.16 -12.03 2.12
N SER A 118 -10.40 -13.15 2.82
CA SER A 118 -11.13 -14.29 2.27
C SER A 118 -12.57 -13.92 1.89
N THR A 119 -13.25 -13.14 2.72
CA THR A 119 -14.62 -12.67 2.46
C THR A 119 -14.68 -11.76 1.25
N LYS A 120 -13.75 -10.81 1.14
CA LYS A 120 -13.69 -9.88 0.01
C LYS A 120 -13.32 -10.61 -1.27
N LEU A 121 -12.31 -11.48 -1.24
CA LEU A 121 -11.92 -12.29 -2.39
C LEU A 121 -13.07 -13.19 -2.87
N LYS A 122 -13.79 -13.87 -1.95
CA LYS A 122 -14.99 -14.65 -2.30
C LYS A 122 -16.03 -13.81 -3.02
N SER A 123 -16.25 -12.57 -2.60
CA SER A 123 -17.22 -11.68 -3.24
C SER A 123 -16.81 -11.34 -4.68
N ILE A 124 -15.52 -11.08 -4.92
CA ILE A 124 -14.97 -10.86 -6.26
C ILE A 124 -15.18 -12.11 -7.14
N GLU A 125 -14.85 -13.28 -6.60
CA GLU A 125 -15.03 -14.58 -7.29
C GLU A 125 -16.49 -14.86 -7.64
N ASP A 126 -17.42 -14.57 -6.72
CA ASP A 126 -18.85 -14.80 -6.91
C ASP A 126 -19.41 -13.90 -8.03
N VAL A 127 -19.01 -12.63 -8.08
CA VAL A 127 -19.42 -11.70 -9.16
C VAL A 127 -18.82 -12.12 -10.51
N ALA A 128 -17.55 -12.53 -10.54
CA ALA A 128 -16.91 -13.01 -11.77
C ALA A 128 -17.59 -14.28 -12.33
N LYS A 129 -17.99 -15.21 -11.46
CA LYS A 129 -18.73 -16.42 -11.84
C LYS A 129 -20.11 -16.12 -12.38
N GLU A 130 -20.83 -15.21 -11.74
CA GLU A 130 -22.15 -14.78 -12.22
C GLU A 130 -22.04 -14.06 -13.57
N TRP A 131 -20.98 -13.26 -13.77
CA TRP A 131 -20.71 -12.66 -15.08
C TRP A 131 -20.49 -13.72 -16.16
N GLU A 132 -19.62 -14.71 -15.91
CA GLU A 132 -19.36 -15.81 -16.85
C GLU A 132 -20.65 -16.57 -17.19
N LYS A 133 -21.51 -16.81 -16.20
CA LYS A 133 -22.80 -17.46 -16.40
C LYS A 133 -23.73 -16.63 -17.30
N VAL A 134 -23.85 -15.33 -17.05
CA VAL A 134 -24.69 -14.44 -17.88
C VAL A 134 -24.20 -14.44 -19.32
N VAL A 135 -22.88 -14.34 -19.54
CA VAL A 135 -22.29 -14.40 -20.89
C VAL A 135 -22.55 -15.75 -21.56
N ALA A 136 -22.38 -16.86 -20.85
CA ALA A 136 -22.64 -18.19 -21.40
C ALA A 136 -24.11 -18.40 -21.79
N GLU A 137 -25.06 -17.97 -20.94
CA GLU A 137 -26.49 -18.02 -21.25
C GLU A 137 -26.82 -17.20 -22.51
N MET A 138 -26.16 -16.04 -22.68
CA MET A 138 -26.34 -15.21 -23.87
C MET A 138 -25.79 -15.84 -25.14
N ASP A 139 -24.59 -16.43 -25.10
CA ASP A 139 -23.99 -17.11 -26.26
C ASP A 139 -24.86 -18.30 -26.73
N GLU A 140 -25.56 -18.97 -25.81
CA GLU A 140 -26.53 -20.02 -26.13
C GLU A 140 -27.82 -19.47 -26.77
N GLN A 141 -28.29 -18.29 -26.36
CA GLN A 141 -29.54 -17.68 -26.85
C GLN A 141 -29.37 -16.85 -28.14
N GLN A 142 -28.21 -16.23 -28.37
CA GLN A 142 -27.98 -15.24 -29.43
C GLN A 142 -26.89 -15.72 -30.39
N SER A 143 -27.25 -16.49 -31.43
CA SER A 143 -26.36 -16.73 -32.57
C SER A 143 -26.29 -15.55 -33.56
N ILE A 144 -26.95 -14.42 -33.26
CA ILE A 144 -27.20 -13.31 -34.18
C ILE A 144 -27.15 -11.97 -33.41
N ASP A 145 -26.17 -11.11 -33.75
CA ASP A 145 -25.93 -9.72 -33.29
C ASP A 145 -25.19 -9.44 -31.94
N ASN A 146 -23.92 -9.88 -31.86
CA ASN A 146 -23.03 -9.76 -30.68
C ASN A 146 -22.45 -8.36 -30.35
N THR A 147 -22.91 -7.26 -30.96
CA THR A 147 -22.26 -5.94 -30.73
C THR A 147 -22.73 -5.17 -29.49
N LYS A 148 -23.88 -5.49 -28.90
CA LYS A 148 -24.46 -4.68 -27.80
C LYS A 148 -24.10 -5.14 -26.38
N CYS A 149 -23.66 -6.39 -26.22
CA CYS A 149 -23.32 -6.95 -24.91
C CYS A 149 -21.82 -7.25 -24.73
N ASN A 150 -20.96 -6.66 -25.57
CA ASN A 150 -19.54 -6.96 -25.57
C ASN A 150 -18.77 -6.11 -24.53
N THR A 151 -19.06 -6.34 -23.25
CA THR A 151 -18.32 -5.73 -22.13
C THR A 151 -17.45 -6.80 -21.49
N SER A 152 -16.13 -6.59 -21.50
CA SER A 152 -15.20 -7.44 -20.75
C SER A 152 -15.32 -7.12 -19.25
N PRO A 153 -15.42 -8.13 -18.37
CA PRO A 153 -15.47 -7.88 -16.94
C PRO A 153 -14.12 -7.38 -16.42
N SER A 154 -14.16 -6.64 -15.31
CA SER A 154 -12.96 -6.24 -14.56
C SER A 154 -12.13 -7.44 -14.08
N VAL A 155 -12.81 -8.57 -13.80
CA VAL A 155 -12.20 -9.88 -13.52
C VAL A 155 -12.86 -10.92 -14.42
N TRP A 156 -12.08 -11.58 -15.27
CA TRP A 156 -12.55 -12.66 -16.14
C TRP A 156 -12.03 -14.02 -15.68
N ILE A 157 -12.73 -15.08 -16.07
CA ILE A 157 -12.38 -16.46 -15.74
C ILE A 157 -11.75 -17.10 -16.97
N ARG A 158 -10.53 -17.58 -16.83
CA ARG A 158 -9.84 -18.42 -17.81
C ARG A 158 -10.02 -19.87 -17.43
N ARG A 159 -10.80 -20.61 -18.20
CA ARG A 159 -10.89 -22.08 -18.06
C ARG A 159 -9.69 -22.71 -18.76
N GLU A 160 -8.80 -23.29 -17.98
CA GLU A 160 -7.68 -24.06 -18.51
C GLU A 160 -8.15 -25.47 -18.87
N ARG A 161 -7.64 -26.02 -19.99
CA ARG A 161 -7.92 -27.42 -20.37
C ARG A 161 -7.14 -28.42 -19.50
N GLY A 162 -6.27 -27.94 -18.61
CA GLY A 162 -5.42 -28.74 -17.73
C GLY A 162 -5.85 -28.69 -16.27
N VAL A 163 -5.35 -29.66 -15.50
CA VAL A 163 -5.56 -29.77 -14.05
C VAL A 163 -4.44 -29.02 -13.34
N ALA A 164 -4.77 -28.01 -12.53
CA ALA A 164 -3.84 -27.47 -11.55
C ALA A 164 -3.79 -28.43 -10.36
N TRP A 165 -2.61 -28.87 -9.94
CA TRP A 165 -2.45 -29.75 -8.78
C TRP A 165 -2.12 -28.95 -7.52
N SER A 166 -2.48 -29.47 -6.34
CA SER A 166 -2.11 -28.85 -5.07
C SER A 166 -0.59 -28.90 -4.88
N ARG A 167 -0.02 -27.79 -4.39
CA ARG A 167 1.40 -27.68 -4.04
C ARG A 167 1.67 -28.09 -2.58
N ILE A 168 0.62 -28.39 -1.81
CA ILE A 168 0.71 -28.75 -0.40
C ILE A 168 0.34 -30.23 -0.19
N GLU A 169 -0.68 -30.74 -0.87
CA GLU A 169 -1.15 -32.12 -0.75
C GLU A 169 -1.03 -32.89 -2.06
N GLU A 170 -0.44 -34.08 -2.00
CA GLU A 170 -0.27 -34.96 -3.16
C GLU A 170 -1.61 -35.50 -3.66
N GLY A 171 -1.78 -35.55 -4.98
CA GLY A 171 -2.98 -36.10 -5.62
C GLY A 171 -4.24 -35.24 -5.50
N VAL A 172 -4.18 -34.09 -4.84
CA VAL A 172 -5.31 -33.17 -4.71
C VAL A 172 -5.33 -32.21 -5.91
N MET A 173 -6.46 -32.17 -6.61
CA MET A 173 -6.70 -31.19 -7.66
C MET A 173 -6.93 -29.81 -7.04
N ALA A 174 -6.09 -28.85 -7.44
CA ALA A 174 -6.18 -27.44 -7.14
C ALA A 174 -7.03 -26.66 -8.16
N GLY A 175 -7.85 -27.33 -8.95
CA GLY A 175 -8.82 -26.70 -9.84
C GLY A 175 -8.40 -26.64 -11.30
N ASN A 176 -9.24 -25.99 -12.12
CA ASN A 176 -9.13 -25.97 -13.57
C ASN A 176 -9.39 -24.58 -14.18
N SER A 177 -9.51 -23.57 -13.32
CA SER A 177 -9.86 -22.22 -13.73
C SER A 177 -9.00 -21.20 -12.99
N GLU A 178 -8.73 -20.11 -13.67
CA GLU A 178 -7.97 -18.98 -13.15
C GLU A 178 -8.83 -17.72 -13.23
N TYR A 179 -8.76 -16.87 -12.22
CA TYR A 179 -9.29 -15.51 -12.31
C TYR A 179 -8.17 -14.57 -12.75
N HIS A 180 -8.50 -13.66 -13.66
CA HIS A 180 -7.57 -12.74 -14.28
C HIS A 180 -8.11 -11.33 -14.17
N VAL A 181 -7.27 -10.39 -13.73
CA VAL A 181 -7.63 -8.96 -13.64
C VAL A 181 -7.22 -8.24 -14.91
N GLY A 182 -8.12 -7.40 -15.44
CA GLY A 182 -7.87 -6.58 -16.62
C GLY A 182 -8.46 -7.17 -17.89
N ARG A 183 -8.03 -6.64 -19.05
CA ARG A 183 -8.51 -7.13 -20.35
C ARG A 183 -7.78 -8.40 -20.75
N GLN A 184 -8.48 -9.29 -21.45
CA GLN A 184 -7.92 -10.52 -21.98
C GLN A 184 -6.69 -10.31 -22.87
N GLU A 185 -6.52 -9.12 -23.46
CA GLU A 185 -5.43 -8.77 -24.37
C GLU A 185 -4.22 -8.09 -23.68
N ASP A 186 -4.30 -7.76 -22.38
CA ASP A 186 -3.27 -7.00 -21.66
C ASP A 186 -2.34 -7.89 -20.82
N ASP A 187 -1.32 -8.48 -21.44
CA ASP A 187 -0.37 -9.40 -20.77
C ASP A 187 0.63 -8.75 -19.78
N LYS A 188 0.63 -7.41 -19.64
CA LYS A 188 1.78 -6.70 -19.02
C LYS A 188 1.72 -6.54 -17.50
N HIS A 189 0.55 -6.62 -16.88
CA HIS A 189 0.35 -6.40 -15.43
C HIS A 189 -0.86 -7.21 -14.94
N HIS A 190 -0.74 -8.52 -15.02
CA HIS A 190 -1.85 -9.42 -14.79
C HIS A 190 -1.77 -9.98 -13.36
N ILE A 191 -2.71 -9.55 -12.52
CA ILE A 191 -3.00 -10.19 -11.24
C ILE A 191 -3.91 -11.37 -11.54
N CYS A 192 -3.57 -12.53 -11.00
CA CYS A 192 -4.39 -13.72 -11.15
C CYS A 192 -4.19 -14.74 -10.04
N TRP A 193 -5.17 -15.63 -9.93
CA TRP A 193 -5.18 -16.69 -8.94
C TRP A 193 -6.02 -17.88 -9.41
N THR A 194 -5.66 -19.07 -8.92
CA THR A 194 -6.47 -20.30 -9.10
C THR A 194 -7.84 -20.16 -8.43
N ASP A 195 -8.83 -20.85 -8.97
CA ASP A 195 -10.15 -21.03 -8.35
C ASP A 195 -10.14 -21.73 -6.99
N VAL A 196 -9.07 -22.46 -6.65
CA VAL A 196 -8.89 -23.00 -5.30
C VAL A 196 -8.04 -22.14 -4.37
N PHE A 197 -7.44 -21.05 -4.86
CA PHE A 197 -6.46 -20.29 -4.08
C PHE A 197 -7.01 -19.95 -2.69
N ARG A 198 -8.22 -19.37 -2.67
CA ARG A 198 -8.93 -19.03 -1.45
C ARG A 198 -9.30 -20.27 -0.60
N PRO A 199 -10.15 -21.20 -1.07
CA PRO A 199 -10.62 -22.30 -0.20
C PRO A 199 -9.49 -23.24 0.26
N MET A 200 -8.49 -23.49 -0.57
CA MET A 200 -7.39 -24.40 -0.25
C MET A 200 -6.27 -23.68 0.49
N TYR A 201 -5.60 -22.73 -0.16
CA TYR A 201 -4.37 -22.16 0.40
C TYR A 201 -4.66 -21.19 1.55
N VAL A 202 -5.60 -20.27 1.36
CA VAL A 202 -5.94 -19.27 2.39
C VAL A 202 -6.76 -19.89 3.52
N ASP A 203 -7.92 -20.45 3.20
CA ASP A 203 -8.89 -20.89 4.21
C ASP A 203 -8.40 -22.15 4.95
N THR A 204 -7.89 -23.15 4.24
CA THR A 204 -7.44 -24.42 4.85
C THR A 204 -6.04 -24.31 5.45
N TYR A 205 -5.04 -23.84 4.68
CA TYR A 205 -3.64 -23.83 5.15
C TYR A 205 -3.17 -22.52 5.77
N GLY A 206 -3.97 -21.45 5.72
CA GLY A 206 -3.54 -20.15 6.26
C GLY A 206 -2.34 -19.56 5.51
N VAL A 207 -2.23 -19.83 4.21
CA VAL A 207 -1.20 -19.24 3.35
C VAL A 207 -1.54 -17.76 3.16
N GLU A 208 -0.62 -16.91 3.59
CA GLU A 208 -0.72 -15.47 3.40
C GLU A 208 -0.40 -15.11 1.93
N PRO A 209 -1.29 -14.42 1.20
CA PRO A 209 -1.05 -14.02 -0.19
C PRO A 209 0.12 -13.04 -0.31
N SER A 210 0.66 -12.84 -1.52
CA SER A 210 1.65 -11.79 -1.75
C SER A 210 1.10 -10.41 -1.42
N ASP A 211 1.97 -9.48 -1.02
CA ASP A 211 1.57 -8.12 -0.65
C ASP A 211 0.84 -7.40 -1.79
N GLU A 212 1.27 -7.63 -3.04
CA GLU A 212 0.62 -7.08 -4.24
C GLU A 212 -0.82 -7.60 -4.38
N PHE A 213 -1.03 -8.91 -4.19
CA PHE A 213 -2.36 -9.49 -4.28
C PHE A 213 -3.25 -9.07 -3.09
N GLN A 214 -2.69 -8.96 -1.88
CA GLN A 214 -3.41 -8.41 -0.73
C GLN A 214 -3.85 -6.97 -0.99
N ALA A 215 -2.96 -6.12 -1.52
CA ALA A 215 -3.28 -4.73 -1.84
C ALA A 215 -4.35 -4.62 -2.92
N PHE A 216 -4.31 -5.48 -3.94
CA PHE A 216 -5.36 -5.59 -4.95
C PHE A 216 -6.71 -5.94 -4.33
N VAL A 217 -6.81 -7.05 -3.58
CA VAL A 217 -8.09 -7.46 -2.97
C VAL A 217 -8.60 -6.36 -2.05
N ALA A 218 -7.73 -5.76 -1.24
CA ALA A 218 -8.09 -4.66 -0.35
C ALA A 218 -8.64 -3.44 -1.09
N SER A 219 -8.07 -3.08 -2.24
CA SER A 219 -8.47 -1.89 -3.01
C SER A 219 -9.56 -2.13 -4.06
N PHE A 220 -9.89 -3.39 -4.38
CA PHE A 220 -10.87 -3.72 -5.42
C PHE A 220 -12.27 -3.18 -5.05
N ASP A 221 -12.91 -2.50 -6.01
CA ASP A 221 -14.24 -1.92 -5.86
C ASP A 221 -15.31 -2.95 -6.27
N ILE A 222 -15.79 -3.71 -5.28
CA ILE A 222 -16.78 -4.77 -5.48
C ILE A 222 -18.16 -4.20 -5.86
N ASP A 223 -18.49 -3.00 -5.38
CA ASP A 223 -19.77 -2.37 -5.63
C ASP A 223 -19.85 -1.91 -7.09
N LEU A 224 -18.77 -1.31 -7.61
CA LEU A 224 -18.65 -0.99 -9.02
C LEU A 224 -18.73 -2.25 -9.89
N PHE A 225 -17.98 -3.30 -9.55
CA PHE A 225 -17.98 -4.53 -10.33
C PHE A 225 -19.38 -5.20 -10.37
N SER A 226 -20.07 -5.21 -9.23
CA SER A 226 -21.45 -5.71 -9.15
C SER A 226 -22.41 -4.86 -9.99
N LYS A 227 -22.25 -3.54 -9.97
CA LYS A 227 -23.07 -2.63 -10.78
C LYS A 227 -22.83 -2.83 -12.28
N GLU A 228 -21.60 -3.05 -12.70
CA GLU A 228 -21.26 -3.37 -14.10
C GLU A 228 -21.98 -4.66 -14.55
N LEU A 229 -22.04 -5.68 -13.68
CA LEU A 229 -22.75 -6.93 -13.94
C LEU A 229 -24.27 -6.70 -14.08
N GLU A 230 -24.87 -5.89 -13.22
CA GLU A 230 -26.30 -5.58 -13.33
C GLU A 230 -26.62 -4.82 -14.63
N VAL A 231 -25.75 -3.88 -15.03
CA VAL A 231 -25.87 -3.21 -16.33
C VAL A 231 -25.78 -4.20 -17.49
N LEU A 232 -24.89 -5.19 -17.42
CA LEU A 232 -24.82 -6.27 -18.42
C LEU A 232 -26.15 -7.04 -18.47
N LYS A 233 -26.66 -7.50 -17.32
CA LYS A 233 -27.93 -8.23 -17.23
C LYS A 233 -29.10 -7.42 -17.81
N ASP A 234 -29.19 -6.14 -17.48
CA ASP A 234 -30.27 -5.26 -17.97
C ASP A 234 -30.18 -5.03 -19.49
N ASN A 235 -28.97 -4.79 -20.01
CA ASN A 235 -28.76 -4.59 -21.44
C ASN A 235 -29.04 -5.85 -22.26
N CYS A 236 -28.87 -7.03 -21.67
CA CYS A 236 -29.00 -8.30 -22.38
C CYS A 236 -30.34 -9.02 -22.13
N ARG A 237 -31.18 -8.55 -21.19
CA ARG A 237 -32.57 -9.05 -20.95
C ARG A 237 -33.63 -8.54 -21.93
N MET A 238 -33.31 -7.64 -22.87
CA MET A 238 -34.31 -6.94 -23.70
C MET A 238 -34.79 -7.66 -24.98
N ASN A 239 -34.73 -9.00 -25.07
CA ASN A 239 -35.34 -9.74 -26.19
C ASN A 239 -36.23 -10.91 -25.72
#